data_AF-A0A2P4XGA4-F1
#
_entry.id   AF-A0A2P4XGA4-F1
#
_cell.length_a   1.000
_cell.length_b   1.000
_cell.length_c   1.000
_cell.angle_alpha   90.00
_cell.angle_beta   90.00
_cell.angle_gamma   90.00
#
_symmetry.space_group_name_H-M   'P 1'
#
loop_
_entity.id
_entity.type
_entity.pdbx_description
1 polymer ?
#
loop_
_entity_poly.entity_id
_entity_poly.type
_entity_poly.pdbx_seq_one_letter_code
_entity_poly.pdbx_strand_id
1 'polypeptide(L)'
;MVPRSWAELEKMHLRFQQEAHRRRADPASQYFLPFPVFQTIVAPQCPDNDKVQLLAMFELLDLKQTRKLAVMDFFSGLALLVDAKKPQKVEFVLSLLDNGGLKTLNKCELVMVVSAAARGLTMFAPGADVLQEATMRPMIRRLFGDSDEVLRQDVVNKALADPELLFFMSDLEAVSIWYLVSVISDIVSLDLYFYVCTGSSNIRGCRYSFIGSLLLRVHRE
;
A
#
# COMPACT_ATOMS: atom_id res chain seq x y z
N MET A 1 -5.58 5.07 -6.94
CA MET A 1 -4.15 5.43 -7.09
C MET A 1 -3.31 4.17 -6.92
N VAL A 2 -3.18 3.39 -7.99
CA VAL A 2 -2.23 2.27 -8.07
C VAL A 2 -1.38 2.56 -9.30
N PRO A 3 -0.04 2.35 -9.26
CA PRO A 3 0.79 2.43 -10.46
C PRO A 3 0.15 1.62 -11.59
N ARG A 4 0.12 2.18 -12.81
CA ARG A 4 -0.52 1.53 -13.96
C ARG A 4 0.32 0.41 -14.54
N SER A 5 1.60 0.37 -14.17
CA SER A 5 2.56 -0.63 -14.61
C SER A 5 3.62 -0.87 -13.54
N TRP A 6 4.28 -2.02 -13.63
CA TRP A 6 5.42 -2.33 -12.78
C TRP A 6 6.54 -1.28 -12.86
N ALA A 7 6.81 -0.75 -14.06
CA ALA A 7 7.83 0.29 -14.25
C ALA A 7 7.49 1.60 -13.51
N GLU A 8 6.20 1.93 -13.35
CA GLU A 8 5.79 3.09 -12.55
C GLU A 8 6.00 2.84 -11.05
N LEU A 9 5.72 1.62 -10.56
CA LEU A 9 5.99 1.22 -9.19
C LEU A 9 7.48 1.32 -8.86
N GLU A 10 8.35 0.77 -9.72
CA GLU A 10 9.80 0.83 -9.54
C GLU A 10 10.31 2.27 -9.52
N LYS A 11 9.82 3.13 -10.44
CA LYS A 11 10.15 4.55 -10.44
C LYS A 11 9.70 5.26 -9.17
N MET A 12 8.52 4.92 -8.65
CA MET A 12 8.00 5.48 -7.40
C MET A 12 8.87 5.04 -6.21
N HIS A 13 9.24 3.76 -6.13
CA HIS A 13 10.12 3.23 -5.09
C HIS A 13 11.52 3.85 -5.15
N LEU A 14 12.09 4.00 -6.34
CA LEU A 14 13.40 4.65 -6.53
C LEU A 14 13.38 6.10 -6.03
N ARG A 15 12.29 6.85 -6.29
CA ARG A 15 12.15 8.22 -5.78
C ARG A 15 12.05 8.26 -4.26
N PHE A 16 11.35 7.30 -3.65
CA PHE A 16 11.36 7.15 -2.21
C PHE A 16 12.78 6.92 -1.67
N GLN A 17 13.54 5.99 -2.27
CA GLN A 17 14.92 5.72 -1.85
C GLN A 17 15.81 6.97 -1.95
N GLN A 18 15.65 7.76 -3.02
CA GLN A 18 16.36 9.03 -3.18
C GLN A 18 15.99 10.04 -2.09
N GLU A 19 14.72 10.14 -1.73
CA GLU A 19 14.25 11.06 -0.70
C GLU A 19 14.66 10.61 0.71
N ALA A 20 14.60 9.31 1.00
CA ALA A 20 15.12 8.72 2.23
C ALA A 20 16.62 8.97 2.37
N HIS A 21 17.38 8.85 1.27
CA HIS A 21 18.81 9.16 1.26
C HIS A 21 19.10 10.65 1.54
N ARG A 22 18.34 11.57 0.93
CA ARG A 22 18.45 13.01 1.21
C ARG A 22 18.16 13.32 2.67
N ARG A 23 17.22 12.59 3.27
CA ARG A 23 16.78 12.73 4.67
C ARG A 23 17.49 11.79 5.64
N ARG A 24 18.64 11.20 5.26
CA ARG A 24 19.35 10.20 6.07
C ARG A 24 19.68 10.62 7.52
N ALA A 25 19.67 11.93 7.81
CA ALA A 25 19.82 12.45 9.17
C ALA A 25 18.61 12.15 10.08
N ASP A 26 17.44 11.88 9.51
CA ASP A 26 16.25 11.41 10.20
C ASP A 26 16.02 9.91 9.88
N PRO A 27 16.34 9.00 10.83
CA PRO A 27 16.14 7.56 10.63
C PRO A 27 14.69 7.18 10.35
N ALA A 28 13.70 7.94 10.83
CA ALA A 28 12.29 7.63 10.60
C ALA A 28 11.90 7.74 9.12
N SER A 29 12.58 8.61 8.36
CA SER A 29 12.35 8.80 6.92
C SER A 29 12.71 7.57 6.08
N GLN A 30 13.43 6.58 6.64
CA GLN A 30 13.73 5.30 5.97
C GLN A 30 12.57 4.30 6.04
N TYR A 31 11.70 4.44 7.04
CA TYR A 31 10.65 3.45 7.33
C TYR A 31 9.24 4.02 7.20
N PHE A 32 9.12 5.35 7.18
CA PHE A 32 7.85 6.04 7.15
C PHE A 32 7.77 7.09 6.04
N LEU A 33 6.57 7.19 5.44
CA LEU A 33 6.18 8.19 4.47
C LEU A 33 5.30 9.24 5.17
N PRO A 34 5.86 10.36 5.66
CA PRO A 34 5.05 11.50 6.03
C PRO A 34 4.50 12.19 4.76
N PHE A 35 3.44 12.98 4.91
CA PHE A 35 2.78 13.63 3.76
C PHE A 35 3.73 14.35 2.79
N PRO A 36 4.75 15.12 3.21
CA PRO A 36 5.67 15.75 2.28
C PRO A 36 6.42 14.76 1.38
N VAL A 37 6.83 13.61 1.93
CA VAL A 37 7.52 12.55 1.17
C VAL A 37 6.54 11.83 0.26
N PHE A 38 5.34 11.52 0.76
CA PHE A 38 4.25 10.97 -0.04
C PHE A 38 3.93 11.85 -1.25
N GLN A 39 3.77 13.16 -1.05
CA GLN A 39 3.51 14.12 -2.12
C GLN A 39 4.64 14.08 -3.17
N THR A 40 5.90 14.05 -2.75
CA THR A 40 7.05 13.99 -3.67
C THR A 40 7.06 12.74 -4.55
N ILE A 41 6.65 11.58 -4.01
CA ILE A 41 6.68 10.32 -4.77
C ILE A 41 5.39 10.08 -5.59
N VAL A 42 4.25 10.61 -5.13
CA VAL A 42 2.93 10.38 -5.75
C VAL A 42 2.54 11.45 -6.76
N ALA A 43 2.75 12.74 -6.47
CA ALA A 43 2.29 13.84 -7.35
C ALA A 43 2.70 13.65 -8.82
N PRO A 44 3.90 13.14 -9.15
CA PRO A 44 4.31 12.95 -10.54
C PRO A 44 3.55 11.83 -11.29
N GLN A 45 2.83 10.97 -10.58
CA GLN A 45 1.93 9.96 -11.16
C GLN A 45 0.48 10.47 -11.28
N CYS A 46 0.16 11.60 -10.66
CA CYS A 46 -1.15 12.21 -10.66
C CYS A 46 -0.98 13.72 -10.92
N PRO A 47 -0.51 14.12 -12.12
CA PRO A 47 -0.15 15.52 -12.42
C PRO A 47 -1.34 16.47 -12.34
N ASP A 48 -2.55 15.94 -12.54
CA ASP A 48 -3.80 16.70 -12.46
C ASP A 48 -4.27 16.90 -11.00
N ASN A 49 -3.68 16.18 -10.04
CA ASN A 49 -4.08 16.26 -8.65
C ASN A 49 -3.37 17.42 -7.94
N ASP A 50 -4.15 18.29 -7.30
CA ASP A 50 -3.60 19.35 -6.48
C ASP A 50 -3.17 18.85 -5.09
N LYS A 51 -2.58 19.75 -4.29
CA LYS A 51 -2.11 19.42 -2.94
C LYS A 51 -3.23 18.94 -2.02
N VAL A 52 -4.45 19.47 -2.18
CA VAL A 52 -5.61 19.13 -1.33
C VAL A 52 -6.08 17.72 -1.65
N GLN A 53 -6.19 17.39 -2.93
CA GLN A 53 -6.53 16.04 -3.39
C GLN A 53 -5.47 15.02 -2.94
N LEU A 54 -4.18 15.34 -3.08
CA LEU A 54 -3.10 14.47 -2.58
C LEU A 54 -3.14 14.28 -1.05
N LEU A 55 -3.52 15.31 -0.30
CA LEU A 55 -3.68 15.20 1.15
C LEU A 55 -4.87 14.32 1.52
N ALA A 56 -6.01 14.49 0.86
CA ALA A 56 -7.18 13.64 1.07
C ALA A 56 -6.84 12.17 0.78
N MET A 57 -6.07 11.90 -0.29
CA MET A 57 -5.58 10.56 -0.60
C MET A 57 -4.68 10.02 0.51
N PHE A 58 -3.76 10.82 1.02
CA PHE A 58 -2.89 10.41 2.13
C PHE A 58 -3.69 10.07 3.40
N GLU A 59 -4.69 10.88 3.74
CA GLU A 59 -5.56 10.68 4.90
C GLU A 59 -6.41 9.40 4.78
N LEU A 60 -6.86 9.05 3.56
CA LEU A 60 -7.56 7.78 3.32
C LEU A 60 -6.65 6.57 3.53
N LEU A 61 -5.36 6.68 3.20
CA LEU A 61 -4.39 5.60 3.36
C LEU A 61 -3.87 5.49 4.81
N ASP A 62 -3.88 6.59 5.57
CA ASP A 62 -3.48 6.63 6.98
C ASP A 62 -4.61 6.12 7.88
N LEU A 63 -4.92 4.83 7.75
CA LEU A 63 -6.01 4.15 8.47
C LEU A 63 -5.94 4.33 10.00
N LYS A 64 -4.74 4.57 10.55
CA LYS A 64 -4.51 4.77 11.99
C LYS A 64 -4.34 6.24 12.39
N GLN A 65 -4.49 7.17 11.46
CA GLN A 65 -4.35 8.62 11.67
C GLN A 65 -3.02 9.02 12.34
N THR A 66 -1.95 8.29 12.01
CA THR A 66 -0.62 8.49 12.60
C THR A 66 0.19 9.60 11.93
N ARG A 67 -0.36 10.20 10.86
CA ARG A 67 0.24 11.18 9.95
C ARG A 67 1.48 10.68 9.23
N LYS A 68 1.64 9.36 9.12
CA LYS A 68 2.73 8.69 8.44
C LYS A 68 2.30 7.29 7.98
N LEU A 69 2.69 6.90 6.78
CA LEU A 69 2.46 5.54 6.29
C LEU A 69 3.73 4.70 6.47
N ALA A 70 3.61 3.45 6.86
CA ALA A 70 4.77 2.55 6.83
C ALA A 70 5.16 2.27 5.37
N VAL A 71 6.43 2.47 5.03
CA VAL A 71 6.97 2.30 3.67
C VAL A 71 6.74 0.87 3.18
N MET A 72 7.02 -0.11 4.04
CA MET A 72 6.83 -1.52 3.69
C MET A 72 5.36 -1.83 3.39
N ASP A 73 4.43 -1.36 4.21
CA ASP A 73 3.00 -1.58 4.00
C ASP A 73 2.55 -0.94 2.68
N PHE A 74 2.97 0.30 2.43
CA PHE A 74 2.63 1.04 1.22
C PHE A 74 3.14 0.34 -0.05
N PHE A 75 4.44 0.04 -0.14
CA PHE A 75 5.02 -0.55 -1.35
C PHE A 75 4.65 -2.02 -1.54
N SER A 76 4.52 -2.80 -0.46
CA SER A 76 4.08 -4.21 -0.59
C SER A 76 2.63 -4.32 -1.05
N GLY A 77 1.74 -3.46 -0.53
CA GLY A 77 0.36 -3.38 -0.99
C GLY A 77 0.24 -3.04 -2.47
N LEU A 78 0.97 -2.01 -2.93
CA LEU A 78 1.01 -1.65 -4.35
C LEU A 78 1.59 -2.79 -5.20
N ALA A 79 2.69 -3.42 -4.79
CA ALA A 79 3.33 -4.50 -5.55
C ALA A 79 2.41 -5.70 -5.79
N LEU A 80 1.54 -6.00 -4.83
CA LEU A 80 0.59 -7.10 -4.96
C LEU A 80 -0.54 -6.78 -5.95
N LEU A 81 -0.96 -5.51 -6.02
CA LEU A 81 -2.06 -5.08 -6.89
C LEU A 81 -1.64 -4.73 -8.32
N VAL A 82 -0.42 -4.22 -8.52
CA VAL A 82 0.11 -3.90 -9.85
C VAL A 82 0.26 -5.17 -10.68
N ASP A 83 -0.11 -5.13 -11.95
CA ASP A 83 0.09 -6.26 -12.86
C ASP A 83 1.59 -6.51 -13.11
N ALA A 84 2.05 -7.72 -12.79
CA ALA A 84 3.43 -8.18 -12.92
C ALA A 84 3.54 -9.68 -12.72
N LYS A 85 4.69 -10.26 -13.08
CA LYS A 85 4.96 -11.69 -12.86
C LYS A 85 5.03 -11.99 -11.37
N LYS A 86 4.39 -13.08 -10.92
CA LYS A 86 4.40 -13.53 -9.51
C LYS A 86 5.81 -13.58 -8.86
N PRO A 87 6.86 -14.13 -9.51
CA PRO A 87 8.23 -14.08 -8.97
C PRO A 87 8.72 -12.67 -8.68
N GLN A 88 8.45 -11.73 -9.60
CA GLN A 88 8.85 -10.34 -9.49
C GLN A 88 8.17 -9.64 -8.31
N LYS A 89 6.89 -9.94 -8.06
CA LYS A 89 6.14 -9.44 -6.89
C LYS A 89 6.76 -9.91 -5.58
N VAL A 90 7.03 -11.22 -5.47
CA VAL A 90 7.62 -11.82 -4.24
C VAL A 90 9.01 -11.26 -3.97
N GLU A 91 9.87 -11.21 -4.99
CA GLU A 91 11.23 -10.67 -4.87
C GLU A 91 11.21 -9.20 -4.44
N PHE A 92 10.35 -8.38 -5.04
CA PHE A 92 10.21 -6.98 -4.67
C PHE A 92 9.77 -6.83 -3.21
N VAL A 93 8.74 -7.55 -2.81
CA VAL A 93 8.20 -7.49 -1.43
C VAL A 93 9.26 -7.91 -0.41
N LEU A 94 10.04 -8.96 -0.68
CA LEU A 94 11.16 -9.37 0.17
C LEU A 94 12.34 -8.39 0.15
N SER A 95 12.52 -7.64 -0.94
CA SER A 95 13.58 -6.62 -1.07
C SER A 95 13.31 -5.34 -0.28
N LEU A 96 12.04 -5.10 0.12
CA LEU A 96 11.68 -3.94 0.96
C LEU A 96 12.30 -4.02 2.36
N LEU A 97 12.67 -5.23 2.81
CA LEU A 97 13.56 -5.41 3.94
C LEU A 97 15.01 -5.36 3.47
N ASP A 98 15.67 -4.24 3.72
CA ASP A 98 17.12 -4.12 3.59
C ASP A 98 17.80 -4.53 4.90
N ASN A 99 18.25 -5.78 4.97
CA ASN A 99 19.03 -6.32 6.08
C ASN A 99 20.52 -5.92 6.00
N GLY A 100 20.85 -4.73 5.51
CA GLY A 100 22.24 -4.34 5.22
C GLY A 100 22.86 -5.18 4.10
N GLY A 101 22.06 -5.55 3.09
CA GLY A 101 22.52 -6.33 1.94
C GLY A 101 22.72 -7.83 2.19
N LEU A 102 22.29 -8.36 3.34
CA LEU A 102 22.32 -9.81 3.58
C LEU A 102 21.41 -10.56 2.60
N LYS A 103 21.87 -11.74 2.17
CA LYS A 103 21.15 -12.64 1.25
C LYS A 103 20.19 -13.58 1.98
N THR A 104 20.25 -13.57 3.30
CA THR A 104 19.45 -14.39 4.19
C THR A 104 18.31 -13.60 4.79
N LEU A 105 17.29 -14.33 5.23
CA LEU A 105 16.15 -13.84 5.97
C LEU A 105 16.01 -14.70 7.23
N ASN A 106 15.68 -14.07 8.35
CA ASN A 106 15.23 -14.76 9.56
C ASN A 106 13.68 -14.82 9.63
N LYS A 107 13.16 -15.60 10.57
CA LYS A 107 11.71 -15.80 10.71
C LYS A 107 10.97 -14.50 11.08
N CYS A 108 11.57 -13.65 11.91
CA CYS A 108 10.96 -12.39 12.32
C CYS A 108 10.80 -11.44 11.12
N GLU A 109 11.80 -11.38 10.26
CA GLU A 109 11.79 -10.62 9.03
C GLU A 109 10.72 -11.11 8.07
N LEU A 110 10.61 -12.42 7.86
CA LEU A 110 9.54 -12.96 7.00
C LEU A 110 8.16 -12.62 7.57
N VAL A 111 7.96 -12.75 8.88
CA VAL A 111 6.71 -12.33 9.55
C VAL A 111 6.43 -10.86 9.29
N MET A 112 7.45 -9.99 9.43
CA MET A 112 7.31 -8.55 9.18
C MET A 112 6.88 -8.25 7.75
N VAL A 113 7.50 -8.89 6.75
CA VAL A 113 7.14 -8.70 5.33
C VAL A 113 5.73 -9.16 5.04
N VAL A 114 5.37 -10.37 5.46
CA VAL A 114 4.03 -10.93 5.21
C VAL A 114 2.97 -10.07 5.91
N SER A 115 3.26 -9.58 7.12
CA SER A 115 2.37 -8.68 7.85
C SER A 115 2.25 -7.31 7.16
N ALA A 116 3.36 -6.79 6.61
CA ALA A 116 3.34 -5.55 5.86
C ALA A 116 2.51 -5.68 4.58
N ALA A 117 2.68 -6.77 3.84
CA ALA A 117 1.87 -7.10 2.68
C ALA A 117 0.36 -7.17 2.99
N ALA A 118 -0.01 -7.84 4.08
CA ALA A 118 -1.42 -7.91 4.52
C ALA A 118 -2.00 -6.52 4.87
N ARG A 119 -1.24 -5.71 5.63
CA ARG A 119 -1.65 -4.33 5.97
C ARG A 119 -1.71 -3.44 4.73
N GLY A 120 -0.76 -3.59 3.80
CA GLY A 120 -0.73 -2.90 2.52
C GLY A 120 -1.94 -3.23 1.65
N LEU A 121 -2.33 -4.50 1.57
CA LEU A 121 -3.57 -4.88 0.90
C LEU A 121 -4.80 -4.26 1.55
N THR A 122 -4.86 -4.23 2.88
CA THR A 122 -5.95 -3.55 3.60
C THR A 122 -6.03 -2.06 3.24
N MET A 123 -4.87 -1.43 3.02
CA MET A 123 -4.77 0.00 2.66
C MET A 123 -5.30 0.30 1.25
N PHE A 124 -5.12 -0.60 0.28
CA PHE A 124 -5.47 -0.34 -1.12
C PHE A 124 -6.67 -1.15 -1.66
N ALA A 125 -7.04 -2.23 -0.98
CA ALA A 125 -8.15 -3.11 -1.33
C ALA A 125 -8.93 -3.51 -0.04
N PRO A 126 -9.57 -2.54 0.64
CA PRO A 126 -10.35 -2.81 1.84
C PRO A 126 -11.53 -3.72 1.47
N GLY A 127 -11.54 -4.95 1.97
CA GLY A 127 -12.55 -5.96 1.64
C GLY A 127 -12.09 -7.08 0.71
N ALA A 128 -10.86 -7.03 0.19
CA ALA A 128 -10.19 -8.28 -0.17
C ALA A 128 -10.15 -9.17 1.08
N ASP A 129 -10.32 -10.48 0.93
CA ASP A 129 -10.11 -11.41 2.06
C ASP A 129 -8.61 -11.38 2.40
N VAL A 130 -8.24 -10.40 3.22
CA VAL A 130 -6.87 -10.11 3.58
C VAL A 130 -6.35 -11.33 4.30
N LEU A 131 -5.14 -11.77 3.95
CA LEU A 131 -4.41 -12.82 4.65
C LEU A 131 -4.54 -12.65 6.17
N GLN A 132 -5.49 -13.38 6.76
CA GLN A 132 -5.75 -13.29 8.18
C GLN A 132 -4.55 -13.86 8.92
N GLU A 133 -4.31 -13.42 10.15
CA GLU A 133 -3.18 -13.89 10.94
C GLU A 133 -3.15 -15.44 11.08
N ALA A 134 -4.35 -16.05 11.13
CA ALA A 134 -4.54 -17.49 11.15
C ALA A 134 -3.98 -18.19 9.90
N THR A 135 -4.05 -17.54 8.73
CA THR A 135 -3.54 -18.03 7.44
C THR A 135 -2.04 -17.74 7.28
N MET A 136 -1.55 -16.67 7.89
CA MET A 136 -0.14 -16.26 7.81
C MET A 136 0.80 -17.22 8.57
N ARG A 137 0.43 -17.71 9.76
CA ARG A 137 1.32 -18.57 10.56
C ARG A 137 1.66 -19.91 9.88
N PRO A 138 0.68 -20.66 9.33
CA PRO A 138 0.98 -21.90 8.58
C PRO A 138 1.83 -21.62 7.34
N MET A 139 1.50 -20.57 6.58
CA MET A 139 2.26 -20.16 5.40
C MET A 139 3.73 -19.87 5.75
N ILE A 140 3.98 -19.09 6.80
CA ILE A 140 5.35 -18.78 7.26
C ILE A 140 6.08 -20.06 7.65
N ARG A 141 5.42 -21.01 8.32
CA ARG A 141 6.03 -22.32 8.63
C ARG A 141 6.37 -23.11 7.37
N ARG A 142 5.54 -23.09 6.32
CA ARG A 142 5.84 -23.77 5.04
C ARG A 142 7.03 -23.13 4.31
N LEU A 143 7.09 -21.80 4.28
CA LEU A 143 8.17 -21.06 3.63
C LEU A 143 9.51 -21.22 4.37
N PHE A 144 9.47 -21.17 5.70
CA PHE A 144 10.68 -21.09 6.52
C PHE A 144 11.15 -22.44 7.05
N GLY A 145 10.21 -23.35 7.37
CA GLY A 145 10.50 -24.61 8.05
C GLY A 145 10.92 -24.41 9.52
N ASP A 146 11.81 -25.29 9.98
CA ASP A 146 12.38 -25.27 11.34
C ASP A 146 13.74 -24.54 11.42
N SER A 147 14.22 -23.98 10.30
CA SER A 147 15.46 -23.20 10.27
C SER A 147 15.29 -21.85 10.96
N ASP A 148 16.36 -21.31 11.55
CA ASP A 148 16.37 -19.96 12.13
C ASP A 148 16.63 -18.86 11.07
N GLU A 149 17.35 -19.24 10.01
CA GLU A 149 17.76 -18.38 8.91
C GLU A 149 17.79 -19.17 7.60
N VAL A 150 17.31 -18.58 6.51
CA VAL A 150 17.25 -19.20 5.18
C VAL A 150 17.64 -18.21 4.10
N LEU A 151 18.07 -18.69 2.93
CA LEU A 151 18.34 -17.81 1.80
C LEU A 151 17.04 -17.20 1.27
N ARG A 152 17.08 -15.90 0.93
CA ARG A 152 15.94 -15.19 0.33
C ARG A 152 15.44 -15.92 -0.93
N GLN A 153 16.35 -16.45 -1.74
CA GLN A 153 16.00 -17.18 -2.95
C GLN A 153 15.24 -18.48 -2.64
N ASP A 154 15.56 -19.17 -1.55
CA ASP A 154 14.85 -20.39 -1.17
C ASP A 154 13.41 -20.08 -0.74
N VAL A 155 13.20 -18.94 -0.07
CA VAL A 155 11.86 -18.45 0.26
C VAL A 155 11.08 -18.12 -1.01
N VAL A 156 11.70 -17.45 -1.99
CA VAL A 156 11.08 -17.17 -3.30
C VAL A 156 10.69 -18.47 -3.99
N ASN A 157 11.60 -19.44 -4.08
CA ASN A 157 11.35 -20.72 -4.73
C ASN A 157 10.22 -21.49 -4.04
N LYS A 158 10.19 -21.52 -2.71
CA LYS A 158 9.11 -22.15 -1.93
C LYS A 158 7.78 -21.42 -2.09
N ALA A 159 7.78 -20.09 -2.11
CA ALA A 159 6.57 -19.30 -2.33
C ALA A 159 5.97 -19.53 -3.72
N LEU A 160 6.82 -19.71 -4.74
CA LEU A 160 6.40 -20.03 -6.10
C LEU A 160 5.98 -21.49 -6.28
N ALA A 161 6.30 -22.36 -5.34
CA ALA A 161 5.85 -23.74 -5.30
C ALA A 161 4.63 -23.95 -4.39
N ASP A 162 4.24 -22.96 -3.58
CA ASP A 162 3.09 -23.03 -2.69
C ASP A 162 1.79 -22.71 -3.46
N PRO A 163 0.90 -23.70 -3.66
CA PRO A 163 -0.31 -23.50 -4.46
C PRO A 163 -1.30 -22.51 -3.82
N GLU A 164 -1.33 -22.40 -2.49
CA GLU A 164 -2.21 -21.43 -1.81
C GLU A 164 -1.75 -20.00 -2.08
N LEU A 165 -0.44 -19.76 -2.06
CA LEU A 165 0.14 -18.46 -2.39
C LEU A 165 -0.07 -18.08 -3.86
N LEU A 166 0.11 -19.04 -4.78
CA LEU A 166 -0.15 -18.82 -6.20
C LEU A 166 -1.63 -18.52 -6.48
N PHE A 167 -2.53 -19.24 -5.83
CA PHE A 167 -3.96 -19.02 -5.92
C PHE A 167 -4.33 -17.62 -5.41
N PHE A 168 -3.87 -17.27 -4.20
CA PHE A 168 -4.07 -15.94 -3.62
C PHE A 168 -3.57 -14.80 -4.53
N MET A 169 -2.37 -14.91 -5.08
CA MET A 169 -1.85 -13.89 -6.01
C MET A 169 -2.67 -13.80 -7.30
N SER A 170 -3.27 -14.90 -7.76
CA SER A 170 -4.13 -14.91 -8.94
C SER A 170 -5.52 -14.30 -8.66
N ASP A 171 -6.08 -14.55 -7.48
CA ASP A 171 -7.31 -13.89 -7.03
C ASP A 171 -7.12 -12.38 -6.92
N LEU A 172 -5.96 -11.94 -6.40
CA LEU A 172 -5.62 -10.52 -6.38
C LEU A 172 -5.52 -9.91 -7.78
N GLU A 173 -4.94 -10.62 -8.75
CA GLU A 173 -4.93 -10.17 -10.15
C GLU A 173 -6.35 -9.96 -10.70
N ALA A 174 -7.31 -10.82 -10.30
CA ALA A 174 -8.72 -10.63 -10.64
C ALA A 174 -9.34 -9.40 -9.94
N VAL A 175 -9.02 -9.18 -8.66
CA VAL A 175 -9.51 -8.04 -7.86
C VAL A 175 -8.94 -6.70 -8.35
N SER A 176 -7.68 -6.66 -8.78
CA SER A 176 -7.00 -5.47 -9.32
C SER A 176 -7.74 -4.85 -10.50
N ILE A 177 -8.41 -5.67 -11.33
CA ILE A 177 -9.18 -5.22 -12.49
C ILE A 177 -10.44 -4.45 -12.05
N TRP A 178 -11.08 -4.84 -10.94
CA TRP A 178 -12.35 -4.27 -10.48
C TRP A 178 -12.19 -3.06 -9.55
N TYR A 179 -11.20 -3.07 -8.65
CA TYR A 179 -11.02 -2.00 -7.66
C TYR A 179 -10.32 -0.76 -8.21
N LEU A 180 -9.46 -0.90 -9.22
CA LEU A 180 -8.88 0.25 -9.92
C LEU A 180 -9.95 1.14 -10.55
N VAL A 181 -11.05 0.54 -11.02
CA VAL A 181 -12.19 1.26 -11.60
C VAL A 181 -12.99 1.98 -10.51
N SER A 182 -13.23 1.36 -9.35
CA SER A 182 -14.02 1.98 -8.27
C SER A 182 -13.30 3.14 -7.57
N VAL A 183 -12.01 3.00 -7.26
CA VAL A 183 -11.24 4.06 -6.58
C VAL A 183 -11.07 5.29 -7.48
N ILE A 184 -10.93 5.10 -8.80
CA ILE A 184 -10.94 6.22 -9.75
C ILE A 184 -12.33 6.86 -9.80
N SER A 185 -13.41 6.07 -9.81
CA SER A 185 -14.78 6.58 -9.78
C SER A 185 -15.09 7.38 -8.52
N ASP A 186 -14.59 6.97 -7.35
CA ASP A 186 -14.84 7.66 -6.08
C ASP A 186 -14.06 8.98 -5.98
N ILE A 187 -12.83 9.03 -6.52
CA ILE A 187 -12.04 10.27 -6.60
C ILE A 187 -12.67 11.25 -7.61
N VAL A 188 -13.11 10.78 -8.78
CA VAL A 188 -13.81 11.62 -9.77
C VAL A 188 -15.17 12.09 -9.26
N SER A 189 -15.85 11.29 -8.43
CA SER A 189 -17.14 11.68 -7.82
C SER A 189 -16.99 12.76 -6.75
N LEU A 190 -15.86 12.80 -6.02
CA LEU A 190 -15.53 13.88 -5.10
C LEU A 190 -15.32 15.23 -5.83
N ASP A 191 -14.69 15.22 -7.00
CA ASP A 191 -14.53 16.42 -7.83
C ASP A 191 -15.87 16.93 -8.37
N LEU A 192 -16.78 16.05 -8.78
CA LEU A 192 -18.12 16.45 -9.23
C LEU A 192 -18.95 17.07 -8.09
N TYR A 193 -18.86 16.50 -6.88
CA TYR A 193 -19.58 17.03 -5.71
C TYR A 193 -19.04 18.41 -5.29
N PHE A 194 -17.72 18.61 -5.32
CA PHE A 194 -17.11 19.91 -5.02
C PHE A 194 -17.40 20.97 -6.09
N TYR A 195 -17.44 20.59 -7.37
CA TYR A 195 -17.78 21.50 -8.47
C TYR A 195 -19.25 21.97 -8.41
N VAL A 196 -20.19 21.09 -8.05
CA VAL A 196 -21.61 21.44 -7.85
C VAL A 196 -21.79 22.40 -6.67
N CYS A 197 -21.00 22.26 -5.59
CA CYS A 197 -21.08 23.15 -4.44
C CYS A 197 -20.46 24.54 -4.67
N THR A 198 -19.56 24.69 -5.65
CA THR A 198 -18.89 25.98 -5.95
C THR A 198 -19.50 26.75 -7.11
N GLY A 199 -20.29 26.09 -7.98
CA GLY A 199 -20.97 26.70 -9.12
C GLY A 199 -22.36 27.30 -8.84
N SER A 200 -22.91 27.15 -7.63
CA SER A 200 -24.23 27.71 -7.28
C SER A 200 -24.08 29.03 -6.52
N SER A 201 -24.23 30.13 -7.25
CA SER A 201 -24.38 31.51 -6.77
C SER A 201 -25.68 31.72 -5.99
N ASN A 202 -25.90 30.95 -4.91
CA ASN A 202 -26.99 31.23 -3.97
C ASN A 202 -26.56 30.89 -2.55
N ILE A 203 -25.92 31.88 -1.92
CA ILE A 203 -25.49 31.88 -0.53
C ILE A 203 -26.74 31.94 0.35
N ARG A 204 -27.29 30.77 0.70
CA ARG A 204 -28.14 30.50 1.89
C ARG A 204 -28.65 29.06 1.82
N GLY A 205 -27.82 28.09 2.21
CA GLY A 205 -28.31 26.69 2.30
C GLY A 205 -27.31 25.60 2.67
N CYS A 206 -26.00 25.79 2.48
CA CYS A 206 -25.02 24.76 2.84
C CYS A 206 -24.65 24.83 4.33
N ARG A 207 -25.58 24.47 5.21
CA ARG A 207 -25.27 24.09 6.59
C ARG A 207 -24.84 22.63 6.60
N TYR A 208 -23.58 22.40 7.02
CA TYR A 208 -23.10 21.20 7.70
C TYR A 208 -23.78 19.87 7.34
N SER A 209 -23.23 19.11 6.36
CA SER A 209 -23.63 17.71 6.19
C SER A 209 -22.50 16.72 5.96
N PHE A 210 -21.22 17.11 5.93
CA PHE A 210 -20.13 16.14 5.70
C PHE A 210 -19.20 15.88 6.89
N ILE A 211 -19.15 16.79 7.88
CA ILE A 211 -18.46 16.49 9.14
C ILE A 211 -19.27 15.49 10.01
N GLY A 212 -20.60 15.39 9.79
CA GLY A 212 -21.47 14.47 10.55
C GLY A 212 -21.26 12.99 10.22
N SER A 213 -20.97 12.65 8.96
CA SER A 213 -20.87 11.24 8.54
C SER A 213 -19.52 10.61 8.85
N LEU A 214 -18.45 11.41 9.00
CA LEU A 214 -17.14 10.90 9.41
C LEU A 214 -17.04 10.75 10.95
N LEU A 215 -17.78 11.55 11.73
CA LEU A 215 -17.80 11.46 13.20
C LEU A 215 -18.74 10.37 13.73
N LEU A 216 -19.77 9.95 13.00
CA LEU A 216 -20.67 8.88 13.42
C LEU A 216 -20.09 7.47 13.28
N ARG A 217 -18.99 7.29 12.53
CA ARG A 217 -18.30 5.99 12.38
C ARG A 217 -17.19 5.75 13.42
N VAL A 218 -16.85 6.75 14.24
CA VAL A 218 -15.84 6.64 15.31
C VAL A 218 -16.46 6.34 16.68
N HIS A 219 -17.80 6.31 16.79
CA HIS A 219 -18.48 6.03 18.06
C HIS A 219 -19.38 4.80 18.10
N ARG A 220 -19.34 3.95 17.06
CA ARG A 220 -19.91 2.61 17.14
C ARG A 220 -18.97 1.63 16.47
N GLU A 221 -18.52 0.68 17.29
CA GLU A 221 -17.70 -0.52 17.04
C GLU A 221 -16.23 -0.40 17.44
#